data_AF-A0A7S0I5W4-F1
#
_entry.id   AF-A0A7S0I5W4-F1
#
_cell.length_a   1.000
_cell.length_b   1.000
_cell.length_c   1.000
_cell.angle_alpha   90.00
_cell.angle_beta   90.00
_cell.angle_gamma   90.00
#
_symmetry.space_group_name_H-M   'P 1'
#
loop_
_entity.id
_entity.type
_entity.pdbx_description
1 polymer ?
#
loop_
_entity_poly.entity_id
_entity_poly.type
_entity_poly.pdbx_seq_one_letter_code
_entity_poly.pdbx_strand_id
1 'polypeptide(L)'
;MRALPAATWGQCIDEVVFPFLAELLGRCTPKDGLCDEGLMRRAITLMSKAFLQHLEALLSLPHFQRLWLRALELLEQYMRFPDSELLQEAVPETLKNMLLVMGASGAFE
;
A
#
# COMPACT_ATOMS: atom_id res chain seq x y z
N MET A 1 22.76 -4.56 10.54
CA MET A 1 22.01 -4.64 9.26
C MET A 1 22.33 -3.38 8.47
N ARG A 2 22.87 -3.48 7.25
CA ARG A 2 23.05 -2.31 6.37
C ARG A 2 21.67 -1.85 5.93
N ALA A 3 21.35 -0.56 6.14
CA ALA A 3 20.15 0.03 5.57
C ALA A 3 20.26 -0.01 4.03
N LEU A 4 19.22 -0.48 3.35
CA LEU A 4 19.18 -0.43 1.89
C LEU A 4 19.11 1.04 1.43
N PRO A 5 19.72 1.38 0.28
CA PRO A 5 19.59 2.71 -0.31
C PRO A 5 18.11 3.07 -0.58
N ALA A 6 17.79 4.37 -0.53
CA ALA A 6 16.46 4.88 -0.85
C ALA A 6 15.92 4.36 -2.20
N ALA A 7 16.78 4.34 -3.23
CA ALA A 7 16.42 3.83 -4.55
C ALA A 7 16.02 2.34 -4.51
N THR A 8 16.73 1.54 -3.71
CA THR A 8 16.43 0.11 -3.55
C THR A 8 15.12 -0.09 -2.81
N TRP A 9 14.81 0.72 -1.78
CA TRP A 9 13.49 0.67 -1.14
C TRP A 9 12.35 1.04 -2.09
N GLY A 10 12.56 2.09 -2.90
CA GLY A 10 11.61 2.47 -3.95
C GLY A 10 11.35 1.32 -4.91
N GLN A 11 12.40 0.66 -5.41
CA GLN A 11 12.30 -0.51 -6.29
C GLN A 11 11.61 -1.69 -5.61
N CYS A 12 11.96 -2.02 -4.36
CA CYS A 12 11.33 -3.11 -3.64
C CYS A 12 9.81 -2.89 -3.49
N ILE A 13 9.39 -1.65 -3.20
CA ILE A 13 7.96 -1.33 -3.12
C ILE A 13 7.31 -1.45 -4.50
N ASP A 14 7.94 -0.90 -5.53
CA ASP A 14 7.35 -0.77 -6.87
C ASP A 14 7.31 -2.10 -7.66
N GLU A 15 8.33 -2.95 -7.48
CA GLU A 15 8.53 -4.19 -8.24
C GLU A 15 8.16 -5.45 -7.44
N VAL A 16 8.04 -5.36 -6.11
CA VAL A 16 7.70 -6.53 -5.27
C VAL A 16 6.39 -6.32 -4.52
N VAL A 17 6.30 -5.25 -3.71
CA VAL A 17 5.13 -5.05 -2.83
C VAL A 17 3.87 -4.76 -3.66
N PHE A 18 3.95 -3.84 -4.62
CA PHE A 18 2.80 -3.48 -5.46
C PHE A 18 2.33 -4.64 -6.35
N PRO A 19 3.20 -5.37 -7.08
CA PRO A 19 2.77 -6.53 -7.85
C PRO A 19 2.19 -7.64 -6.96
N PHE A 20 2.72 -7.85 -5.76
CA PHE A 20 2.16 -8.82 -4.81
C PHE A 20 0.71 -8.48 -4.43
N LEU A 21 0.41 -7.20 -4.16
CA LEU A 21 -0.96 -6.75 -3.88
C LEU A 21 -1.86 -6.91 -5.10
N ALA A 22 -1.40 -6.47 -6.28
CA ALA A 22 -2.16 -6.60 -7.52
C ALA A 22 -2.49 -8.07 -7.85
N GLU A 23 -1.52 -8.98 -7.67
CA GLU A 23 -1.70 -10.41 -7.88
C GLU A 23 -2.67 -11.02 -6.87
N LEU A 24 -2.57 -10.63 -5.59
CA LEU A 24 -3.51 -11.08 -4.56
C LEU A 24 -4.94 -10.67 -4.90
N LEU A 25 -5.13 -9.42 -5.34
CA LEU A 25 -6.43 -8.93 -5.78
C LEU A 25 -6.94 -9.70 -7.01
N GLY A 26 -6.09 -9.93 -8.01
CA GLY A 26 -6.45 -10.63 -9.24
C GLY A 26 -6.77 -12.12 -9.05
N ARG A 27 -6.18 -12.78 -8.03
CA ARG A 27 -6.48 -14.17 -7.67
C ARG A 27 -7.79 -14.32 -6.90
N CYS A 28 -8.30 -13.23 -6.33
CA CYS A 28 -9.55 -13.21 -5.60
C CYS A 28 -10.71 -12.93 -6.55
N THR A 29 -11.50 -13.95 -6.87
CA THR A 29 -12.81 -13.71 -7.49
C THR A 29 -13.89 -13.70 -6.39
N PRO A 30 -14.88 -12.79 -6.46
CA PRO A 30 -16.00 -12.76 -5.51
C PRO A 30 -16.82 -14.05 -5.50
N LYS A 31 -16.73 -14.85 -6.57
CA LYS A 31 -17.59 -16.02 -6.80
C LYS A 31 -17.00 -17.32 -6.27
N ASP A 32 -15.68 -17.39 -6.06
CA ASP A 32 -15.03 -18.65 -5.73
C ASP A 32 -15.04 -18.99 -4.23
N GLY A 33 -15.53 -18.09 -3.36
CA GLY A 33 -15.54 -18.30 -1.89
C GLY A 33 -14.15 -18.47 -1.26
N LEU A 34 -13.10 -18.35 -2.08
CA LEU A 34 -11.69 -18.49 -1.75
C LEU A 34 -11.04 -17.16 -1.37
N CYS A 35 -11.77 -16.06 -1.48
CA CYS A 35 -11.20 -14.76 -1.16
C CYS A 35 -11.19 -14.53 0.36
N ASP A 36 -10.00 -14.62 0.94
CA ASP A 36 -9.77 -14.28 2.34
C ASP A 36 -9.60 -12.76 2.47
N GLU A 37 -10.70 -12.08 2.79
CA GLU A 37 -10.72 -10.63 3.09
C GLU A 37 -9.75 -10.26 4.23
N GLY A 38 -9.51 -11.19 5.16
CA GLY A 38 -8.51 -11.05 6.21
C GLY A 38 -7.08 -11.02 5.67
N LEU A 39 -6.77 -11.85 4.68
CA LEU A 39 -5.49 -11.82 3.95
C LEU A 39 -5.33 -10.52 3.16
N MET A 40 -6.38 -10.05 2.48
CA MET A 40 -6.37 -8.78 1.76
C MET A 40 -6.10 -7.59 2.69
N ARG A 41 -6.80 -7.53 3.83
CA ARG A 41 -6.55 -6.52 4.86
C ARG A 41 -5.11 -6.56 5.39
N ARG A 42 -4.57 -7.76 5.61
CA ARG A 42 -3.17 -7.94 6.03
C ARG A 42 -2.21 -7.45 4.95
N ALA A 43 -2.48 -7.69 3.68
CA ALA A 43 -1.66 -7.22 2.57
C ALA A 43 -1.63 -5.68 2.47
N ILE A 44 -2.80 -5.03 2.60
CA ILE A 44 -2.89 -3.56 2.66
C ILE A 44 -2.12 -3.01 3.87
N THR A 45 -2.25 -3.66 5.02
CA THR A 45 -1.52 -3.28 6.25
C THR A 45 0.00 -3.47 6.10
N LEU A 46 0.42 -4.52 5.41
CA LEU A 46 1.84 -4.78 5.13
C LEU A 46 2.41 -3.69 4.23
N MET A 47 1.70 -3.36 3.14
CA MET A 47 2.10 -2.32 2.21
C MET A 47 2.21 -0.97 2.92
N SER A 48 1.19 -0.58 3.70
CA SER A 48 1.20 0.70 4.41
C SER A 48 2.34 0.79 5.41
N LYS A 49 2.61 -0.29 6.16
CA LYS A 49 3.74 -0.35 7.10
C LYS A 49 5.09 -0.28 6.38
N ALA A 50 5.29 -1.05 5.31
CA ALA A 50 6.53 -1.03 4.54
C ALA A 50 6.79 0.35 3.93
N PHE A 51 5.74 0.99 3.40
CA PHE A 51 5.82 2.33 2.84
C PHE A 51 6.18 3.37 3.91
N LEU A 52 5.49 3.36 5.05
CA LEU A 52 5.72 4.32 6.13
C LEU A 52 7.05 4.10 6.86
N GLN A 53 7.47 2.85 7.05
CA GLN A 53 8.75 2.51 7.69
C GLN A 53 9.96 3.07 6.94
N HIS A 54 9.83 3.23 5.62
CA HIS A 54 10.89 3.76 4.75
C HIS A 54 10.53 5.14 4.18
N LEU A 55 9.55 5.84 4.77
CA LEU A 55 8.99 7.07 4.23
C LEU A 55 10.05 8.14 3.96
N GLU A 56 10.94 8.42 4.91
CA GLU A 56 12.00 9.43 4.73
C GLU A 56 12.90 9.12 3.52
N ALA A 57 13.26 7.84 3.36
CA ALA A 57 14.04 7.40 2.22
C ALA A 57 13.25 7.54 0.91
N LEU A 58 11.95 7.21 0.91
CA LEU A 58 11.07 7.35 -0.24
C LEU A 58 10.82 8.81 -0.63
N LEU A 59 10.65 9.71 0.34
CA LEU A 59 10.47 11.16 0.12
C LEU A 59 11.70 11.79 -0.53
N SER A 60 12.89 11.25 -0.30
CA SER A 60 14.12 11.69 -0.97
C SER A 60 14.19 11.32 -2.46
N LEU A 61 13.30 10.44 -2.94
CA LEU A 61 13.31 10.01 -4.34
C LEU A 61 12.63 11.05 -5.26
N PRO A 62 13.22 11.36 -6.41
CA PRO A 62 12.65 12.31 -7.37
C PRO A 62 11.32 11.84 -7.97
N HIS A 63 11.02 10.54 -7.88
CA HIS A 63 9.80 9.92 -8.40
C HIS A 63 8.84 9.48 -7.28
N PHE A 64 8.98 10.02 -6.07
CA PHE A 64 8.10 9.70 -4.94
C PHE A 64 6.62 9.85 -5.28
N GLN A 65 6.23 10.95 -5.95
CA GLN A 65 4.84 11.20 -6.32
C GLN A 65 4.23 10.06 -7.15
N ARG A 66 5.02 9.45 -8.04
CA ARG A 66 4.58 8.30 -8.84
C ARG A 66 4.35 7.07 -7.98
N LEU A 67 5.26 6.79 -7.05
CA LEU A 67 5.12 5.68 -6.09
C LEU A 67 3.88 5.87 -5.21
N TRP A 68 3.65 7.10 -4.75
CA TRP A 68 2.49 7.43 -3.94
C TRP A 68 1.17 7.26 -4.70
N LEU A 69 1.07 7.77 -5.94
CA LEU A 69 -0.11 7.57 -6.78
C LEU A 69 -0.40 6.09 -7.02
N ARG A 70 0.64 5.28 -7.28
CA ARG A 70 0.48 3.84 -7.47
C ARG A 70 0.00 3.12 -6.20
N ALA A 71 0.43 3.55 -5.01
CA ALA A 71 -0.12 3.06 -3.75
C ALA A 71 -1.61 3.42 -3.60
N LEU A 72 -2.01 4.65 -3.95
CA LEU A 72 -3.41 5.08 -3.92
C LEU A 72 -4.28 4.28 -4.90
N GLU A 73 -3.81 4.06 -6.13
CA GLU A 73 -4.50 3.26 -7.15
C GLU A 73 -4.73 1.82 -6.65
N LEU A 74 -3.77 1.22 -5.96
CA LEU A 74 -3.95 -0.10 -5.36
C LEU A 74 -4.99 -0.05 -4.24
N LEU A 75 -4.87 0.87 -3.29
CA LEU A 75 -5.84 1.02 -2.20
C LEU A 75 -7.27 1.21 -2.74
N GLU A 76 -7.45 2.04 -3.77
CA GLU A 76 -8.74 2.24 -4.42
C GLU A 76 -9.31 0.94 -5.00
N GLN A 77 -8.48 0.11 -5.62
CA GLN A 77 -8.90 -1.19 -6.16
C GLN A 77 -9.37 -2.15 -5.07
N TYR A 78 -8.68 -2.19 -3.92
CA TYR A 78 -9.12 -2.99 -2.78
C TYR A 78 -10.42 -2.45 -2.15
N MET A 79 -10.59 -1.14 -2.07
CA MET A 79 -11.82 -0.52 -1.57
C MET A 79 -13.02 -0.83 -2.46
N ARG A 80 -12.79 -0.95 -3.78
CA ARG A 80 -13.80 -1.33 -4.78
C ARG A 80 -14.05 -2.85 -4.86
N PHE A 81 -13.41 -3.65 -4.02
CA PHE A 81 -13.64 -5.09 -4.01
C PHE A 81 -15.12 -5.39 -3.72
N PRO A 82 -15.82 -6.19 -4.54
CA PRO A 82 -17.26 -6.40 -4.41
C PRO A 82 -17.66 -7.01 -3.07
N ASP A 83 -18.78 -6.54 -2.52
CA ASP A 83 -19.46 -7.12 -1.35
C ASP A 83 -18.60 -7.26 -0.07
N SER A 84 -17.51 -6.50 0.07
CA SER A 84 -16.65 -6.50 1.26
C SER A 84 -16.76 -5.20 2.07
N GLU A 85 -17.60 -5.21 3.11
CA GLU A 85 -17.66 -4.12 4.10
C GLU A 85 -16.32 -3.95 4.84
N LEU A 86 -15.63 -5.06 5.09
CA LEU A 86 -14.35 -5.06 5.79
C LEU A 86 -13.29 -4.25 5.05
N LEU A 87 -13.18 -4.40 3.72
CA LEU A 87 -12.20 -3.64 2.92
C LEU A 87 -12.65 -2.19 2.71
N GLN A 88 -13.95 -1.95 2.57
CA GLN A 88 -14.52 -0.60 2.48
C GLN A 88 -14.23 0.24 3.72
N GLU A 89 -14.13 -0.36 4.90
CA GLU A 89 -13.73 0.33 6.13
C GLU A 89 -12.20 0.34 6.34
N ALA A 90 -11.53 -0.79 6.12
CA ALA A 90 -10.11 -0.93 6.43
C ALA A 90 -9.21 -0.09 5.52
N VAL A 91 -9.57 0.09 4.25
CA VAL A 91 -8.78 0.88 3.31
C VAL A 91 -8.78 2.37 3.68
N PRO A 92 -9.93 3.06 3.86
CA PRO A 92 -9.93 4.46 4.29
C PRO A 92 -9.22 4.69 5.61
N GLU A 93 -9.40 3.78 6.58
CA GLU A 93 -8.71 3.87 7.87
C GLU A 93 -7.19 3.76 7.70
N THR A 94 -6.73 2.84 6.85
CA THR A 94 -5.30 2.70 6.53
C THR A 94 -4.77 3.96 5.85
N LEU A 95 -5.49 4.47 4.85
CA LEU A 95 -5.10 5.67 4.11
C LEU A 95 -5.02 6.91 5.02
N LYS A 96 -6.03 7.11 5.90
CA LYS A 96 -6.03 8.16 6.91
C LYS A 96 -4.78 8.09 7.78
N ASN A 97 -4.44 6.90 8.28
CA ASN A 97 -3.26 6.71 9.12
C ASN A 97 -1.95 6.97 8.37
N MET A 98 -1.88 6.61 7.08
CA MET A 98 -0.73 6.96 6.24
C MET A 98 -0.58 8.47 6.05
N LEU A 99 -1.67 9.16 5.71
CA LEU A 99 -1.68 10.62 5.52
C LEU A 99 -1.29 11.36 6.80
N LEU A 100 -1.77 10.90 7.97
CA LEU A 100 -1.39 11.47 9.26
C LEU A 100 0.11 11.36 9.53
N VAL A 101 0.70 10.19 9.30
CA VAL A 101 2.15 9.99 9.48
C VAL A 101 2.94 10.81 8.45
N MET A 102 2.51 10.81 7.19
CA MET A 102 3.15 11.61 6.13
C MET A 102 3.14 13.10 6.44
N GLY A 103 2.01 13.63 6.92
CA GLY A 103 1.92 15.03 7.34
C GLY A 103 2.83 15.34 8.52
N ALA A 104 2.92 14.44 9.51
CA ALA A 104 3.83 14.60 10.65
C ALA A 104 5.32 14.54 10.25
N SER A 105 5.65 13.88 9.14
CA SER A 105 7.01 13.82 8.59
C SER A 105 7.34 14.97 7.63
N GLY A 106 6.46 15.96 7.47
CA GLY A 106 6.69 17.11 6.56
C GLY A 106 6.56 16.75 5.08
N ALA A 107 5.90 15.64 4.72
CA ALA A 107 5.76 15.18 3.33
C ALA A 107 4.93 16.13 2.44
N PHE A 108 4.23 17.09 3.03
CA PHE A 108 3.35 18.04 2.34
C PHE A 108 3.84 19.49 2.45
N GLU A 109 5.03 19.72 3.00
CA GLU A 109 5.66 21.05 3.12
C GLU A 109 6.56 21.40 1.93
#